data_AF-A0A251RNS9-F1
#
_entry.id   AF-A0A251RNS9-F1
#
_cell.length_a   1.000
_cell.length_b   1.000
_cell.length_c   1.000
_cell.angle_alpha   90.00
_cell.angle_beta   90.00
_cell.angle_gamma   90.00
#
_symmetry.space_group_name_H-M   'P 1'
#
loop_
_entity.id
_entity.type
_entity.pdbx_description
1 polymer ?
#
loop_
_entity_poly.entity_id
_entity_poly.type
_entity_poly.pdbx_seq_one_letter_code
_entity_poly.pdbx_strand_id
1 'polypeptide(L)'
;MPEGFKIPLTLDKATKAFIGASATDFATELGIIVRDVFRMRFHKWDSVPEDVKTLMYEKLEGKFELLRTDNVLMEYVNSRLHIQWKRSRGVLSQHWKNNGGKTNPRLARSNMHGDCRNQDDWNRICDYWESEKTRKNPETQLPPSPLEVYYKLHYNAKKNGWLNEDSRIIYDNICKHKEAAMARLNTEGTIVTTAMEHDVERKAIKSVCGRAKTIQSAWEVGVGPVLRKKDNWMKSAVESSQRDSTENEDLRNEVTELKEELKQSNEKYERVTEFLSRKYPDFESTISTNDAGEDDGLNGLHNESDNTI
;
A
#
# COMPACT_ATOMS: atom_id res chain seq x y z
N MET A 1 0.14 -42.37 19.82
CA MET A 1 1.24 -43.23 19.34
C MET A 1 2.18 -43.51 20.50
N PRO A 2 2.72 -44.72 20.64
CA PRO A 2 3.70 -45.03 21.68
C PRO A 2 4.96 -44.17 21.53
N GLU A 3 5.61 -43.84 22.64
CA GLU A 3 6.85 -43.04 22.65
C GLU A 3 7.92 -43.69 21.77
N GLY A 4 8.51 -42.89 20.88
CA GLY A 4 9.62 -43.31 20.00
C GLY A 4 9.24 -43.76 18.59
N PHE A 5 7.95 -43.94 18.26
CA PHE A 5 7.55 -44.26 16.88
C PHE A 5 7.50 -43.00 16.01
N LYS A 6 8.43 -42.88 15.07
CA LYS A 6 8.48 -41.77 14.10
C LYS A 6 7.69 -42.14 12.84
N ILE A 7 7.07 -41.15 12.22
CA ILE A 7 6.28 -41.35 11.00
C ILE A 7 7.24 -41.41 9.79
N PRO A 8 7.23 -42.49 8.99
CA PRO A 8 8.03 -42.57 7.79
C PRO A 8 7.53 -41.57 6.73
N LEU A 9 8.48 -40.97 6.02
CA LEU A 9 8.21 -40.05 4.91
C LEU A 9 8.70 -40.64 3.59
N THR A 10 7.79 -40.75 2.63
CA THR A 10 8.11 -41.20 1.28
C THR A 10 8.10 -40.01 0.33
N LEU A 11 9.26 -39.73 -0.26
CA LEU A 11 9.41 -38.70 -1.29
C LEU A 11 9.30 -39.33 -2.68
N ASP A 12 8.34 -38.89 -3.47
CA ASP A 12 8.31 -39.20 -4.90
C ASP A 12 9.33 -38.33 -5.64
N LYS A 13 10.34 -38.99 -6.21
CA LYS A 13 11.43 -38.34 -6.96
C LYS A 13 10.95 -37.72 -8.26
N ALA A 14 9.88 -38.22 -8.87
CA ALA A 14 9.36 -37.72 -10.14
C ALA A 14 8.55 -36.43 -9.94
N THR A 15 7.57 -36.46 -9.02
CA THR A 15 6.71 -35.29 -8.74
C THR A 15 7.31 -34.31 -7.74
N LYS A 16 8.42 -34.67 -7.09
CA LYS A 16 9.08 -33.86 -6.06
C LYS A 16 8.15 -33.54 -4.89
N ALA A 17 7.32 -34.51 -4.51
CA ALA A 17 6.31 -34.36 -3.47
C ALA A 17 6.36 -35.52 -2.47
N PHE A 18 5.98 -35.24 -1.22
CA PHE A 18 5.70 -36.30 -0.25
C PHE A 18 4.38 -36.97 -0.63
N ILE A 19 4.39 -38.30 -0.65
CA ILE A 19 3.24 -39.12 -1.03
C ILE A 19 2.79 -40.00 0.14
N GLY A 20 1.52 -40.39 0.13
CA GLY A 20 0.90 -41.22 1.16
C GLY A 20 0.23 -40.43 2.28
N ALA A 21 -0.33 -41.16 3.25
CA ALA A 21 -1.12 -40.58 4.34
C ALA A 21 -0.31 -39.61 5.22
N SER A 22 0.99 -39.88 5.42
CA SER A 22 1.88 -39.07 6.25
C SER A 22 2.21 -37.70 5.64
N ALA A 23 1.95 -37.47 4.35
CA ALA A 23 2.23 -36.19 3.69
C ALA A 23 1.37 -35.04 4.24
N THR A 24 0.12 -35.32 4.58
CA THR A 24 -0.81 -34.34 5.18
C THR A 24 -0.39 -33.96 6.59
N ASP A 25 0.00 -34.95 7.39
CA ASP A 25 0.51 -34.73 8.75
C ASP A 25 1.81 -33.92 8.70
N PHE A 26 2.71 -34.24 7.78
CA PHE A 26 3.94 -33.50 7.57
C PHE A 26 3.68 -32.04 7.18
N ALA A 27 2.76 -31.79 6.24
CA ALA A 27 2.38 -30.43 5.85
C ALA A 27 1.78 -29.64 7.02
N THR A 28 0.97 -30.30 7.85
CA THR A 28 0.38 -29.70 9.05
C THR A 28 1.45 -29.33 10.06
N GLU A 29 2.38 -30.25 10.34
CA GLU A 29 3.45 -30.04 11.29
C GLU A 29 4.42 -28.95 10.83
N LEU A 30 4.76 -28.90 9.54
CA LEU A 30 5.53 -27.78 8.96
C LEU A 30 4.86 -26.44 9.26
N GLY A 31 3.52 -26.38 9.15
CA GLY A 31 2.75 -25.20 9.49
C GLY A 31 2.85 -24.80 10.96
N ILE A 32 2.76 -25.78 11.85
CA ILE A 32 2.88 -25.59 13.30
C ILE A 32 4.29 -25.10 13.65
N ILE A 33 5.33 -25.80 13.17
CA ILE A 33 6.73 -25.47 13.46
C ILE A 33 7.09 -24.09 12.91
N VAL A 34 6.65 -23.75 11.70
CA VAL A 34 6.88 -22.41 11.16
C VAL A 34 6.20 -21.34 12.03
N ARG A 35 4.96 -21.52 12.49
CA ARG A 35 4.33 -20.52 13.37
C ARG A 35 4.96 -20.46 14.75
N ASP A 36 5.41 -21.60 15.28
CA ASP A 36 6.03 -21.68 16.58
C ASP A 36 7.44 -21.10 16.56
N VAL A 37 8.35 -21.65 15.76
CA VAL A 37 9.77 -21.29 15.77
C VAL A 37 10.06 -19.99 15.04
N PHE A 38 9.27 -19.65 14.01
CA PHE A 38 9.63 -18.52 13.16
C PHE A 38 9.42 -17.19 13.86
N ARG A 39 10.54 -16.61 14.29
CA ARG A 39 10.64 -15.21 14.65
C ARG A 39 10.43 -14.40 13.38
N MET A 40 9.24 -13.85 13.19
CA MET A 40 8.80 -13.06 12.03
C MET A 40 9.65 -11.81 11.69
N ARG A 41 10.78 -11.67 12.36
CA ARG A 41 11.84 -10.66 12.24
C ARG A 41 12.62 -10.77 10.93
N PHE A 42 12.73 -11.95 10.30
CA PHE A 42 13.44 -12.07 9.02
C PHE A 42 12.50 -11.85 7.84
N HIS A 43 12.90 -10.96 6.92
CA HIS A 43 12.08 -10.55 5.78
C HIS A 43 12.29 -11.40 4.52
N LYS A 44 13.38 -12.18 4.48
CA LYS A 44 13.74 -13.14 3.43
C LYS A 44 14.04 -14.49 4.08
N TRP A 45 13.67 -15.58 3.42
CA TRP A 45 13.98 -16.94 3.89
C TRP A 45 15.49 -17.17 3.98
N ASP A 46 16.24 -16.68 3.01
CA ASP A 46 17.71 -16.83 2.98
C ASP A 46 18.42 -16.06 4.11
N SER A 47 17.73 -15.08 4.73
CA SER A 47 18.24 -14.33 5.88
C SER A 47 17.91 -15.00 7.22
N VAL A 48 17.23 -16.15 7.20
CA VAL A 48 16.92 -16.91 8.40
C VAL A 48 18.19 -17.63 8.85
N PRO A 49 18.67 -17.39 10.07
CA PRO A 49 19.86 -18.04 10.61
C PRO A 49 19.76 -19.56 10.61
N GLU A 50 20.90 -20.22 10.44
CA GLU A 50 20.96 -21.68 10.27
C GLU A 50 20.66 -22.44 11.57
N ASP A 51 20.92 -21.85 12.73
CA ASP A 51 20.50 -22.33 14.04
C ASP A 51 18.97 -22.38 14.16
N VAL A 52 18.27 -21.34 13.65
CA VAL A 52 16.80 -21.31 13.62
C VAL A 52 16.24 -22.37 12.69
N LYS A 53 16.84 -22.58 11.51
CA LYS A 53 16.43 -23.68 10.61
C LYS A 53 16.72 -25.05 11.24
N THR A 54 17.86 -25.18 11.92
CA THR A 54 18.25 -26.40 12.64
C THR A 54 17.22 -26.78 13.68
N LEU A 55 16.75 -25.83 14.48
CA LEU A 55 15.68 -26.04 15.44
C LEU A 55 14.36 -26.51 14.78
N MET A 56 14.04 -26.01 13.58
CA MET A 56 12.86 -26.50 12.84
C MET A 56 13.04 -27.96 12.41
N TYR A 57 14.22 -28.32 11.94
CA TYR A 57 14.54 -29.70 11.54
C TYR A 57 14.50 -30.65 12.74
N GLU A 58 15.06 -30.27 13.89
CA GLU A 58 15.00 -31.06 15.14
C GLU A 58 13.56 -31.33 15.59
N LYS A 59 12.68 -30.32 15.48
CA LYS A 59 11.25 -30.51 15.78
C LYS A 59 10.56 -31.45 14.80
N LEU A 60 10.92 -31.42 13.52
CA LEU A 60 10.42 -32.38 12.53
C LEU A 60 10.93 -33.79 12.84
N GLU A 61 12.20 -33.94 13.20
CA GLU A 61 12.81 -35.23 13.59
C GLU A 61 12.16 -35.84 14.83
N GLY A 62 11.60 -35.03 15.72
CA GLY A 62 10.84 -35.53 16.87
C GLY A 62 9.58 -36.32 16.48
N LYS A 63 9.03 -36.10 15.27
CA LYS A 63 7.77 -36.71 14.80
C LYS A 63 7.93 -37.57 13.55
N PHE A 64 8.88 -37.25 12.68
CA PHE A 64 9.07 -37.89 11.39
C PHE A 64 10.46 -38.51 11.28
N GLU A 65 10.56 -39.59 10.50
CA GLU A 65 11.84 -40.17 10.12
C GLU A 65 12.53 -39.27 9.10
N LEU A 66 13.25 -38.27 9.61
CA LEU A 66 13.98 -37.32 8.80
C LEU A 66 15.48 -37.66 8.82
N LEU A 67 15.99 -38.16 7.69
CA LEU A 67 17.40 -38.48 7.53
C LEU A 67 18.18 -37.24 7.09
N ARG A 68 18.82 -36.52 8.03
CA ARG A 68 19.57 -35.28 7.74
C ARG A 68 20.72 -35.44 6.75
N THR A 69 21.29 -36.65 6.64
CA THR A 69 22.38 -36.95 5.70
C THR A 69 21.89 -37.06 4.26
N ASP A 70 20.59 -37.21 4.02
CA ASP A 70 20.01 -37.18 2.69
C ASP A 70 19.81 -35.72 2.25
N ASN A 71 20.80 -35.21 1.51
CA ASN A 71 20.79 -33.85 0.97
C ASN A 71 19.57 -33.56 0.08
N VAL A 72 19.09 -34.56 -0.67
CA VAL A 72 17.96 -34.40 -1.58
C VAL A 72 16.70 -34.21 -0.75
N LEU A 73 16.46 -35.09 0.22
CA LEU A 73 15.33 -34.96 1.15
C LEU A 73 15.37 -33.62 1.89
N MET A 74 16.52 -33.22 2.42
CA MET A 74 16.66 -31.99 3.18
C MET A 74 16.45 -30.74 2.33
N GLU A 75 16.87 -30.73 1.07
CA GLU A 75 16.56 -29.64 0.13
C GLU A 75 15.04 -29.50 -0.05
N TYR A 76 14.31 -30.60 -0.15
CA TYR A 76 12.85 -30.60 -0.22
C TYR A 76 12.21 -30.11 1.07
N VAL A 77 12.66 -30.57 2.23
CA VAL A 77 12.13 -30.11 3.53
C VAL A 77 12.34 -28.59 3.68
N ASN A 78 13.53 -28.08 3.37
CA ASN A 78 13.82 -26.65 3.37
C ASN A 78 12.90 -25.88 2.41
N SER A 79 12.69 -26.39 1.19
CA SER A 79 11.77 -25.79 0.22
C SER A 79 10.33 -25.74 0.75
N ARG A 80 9.85 -26.79 1.43
CA ARG A 80 8.52 -26.84 2.02
C ARG A 80 8.37 -25.89 3.21
N LEU A 81 9.37 -25.80 4.08
CA LEU A 81 9.43 -24.80 5.15
C LEU A 81 9.38 -23.38 4.57
N HIS A 82 10.14 -23.09 3.52
CA HIS A 82 10.13 -21.81 2.83
C HIS A 82 8.73 -21.46 2.26
N ILE A 83 8.08 -22.41 1.58
CA ILE A 83 6.73 -22.23 1.07
C ILE A 83 5.76 -21.91 2.20
N GLN A 84 5.84 -22.65 3.30
CA GLN A 84 4.94 -22.47 4.43
C GLN A 84 5.19 -21.13 5.16
N TRP A 85 6.45 -20.75 5.33
CA TRP A 85 6.85 -19.43 5.80
C TRP A 85 6.25 -18.30 4.95
N LYS A 86 6.35 -18.41 3.62
CA LYS A 86 5.78 -17.43 2.69
C LYS A 86 4.25 -17.38 2.76
N ARG A 87 3.61 -18.51 3.05
CA ARG A 87 2.16 -18.58 3.29
C ARG A 87 1.79 -17.82 4.55
N SER A 88 2.38 -18.17 5.70
CA SER A 88 2.13 -17.52 7.00
C SER A 88 2.37 -16.00 6.94
N ARG A 89 3.49 -15.54 6.36
CA ARG A 89 3.75 -14.10 6.16
C ARG A 89 2.68 -13.40 5.34
N GLY A 90 2.10 -14.10 4.37
CA GLY A 90 1.06 -13.51 3.55
C GLY A 90 -0.29 -13.39 4.24
N VAL A 91 -0.64 -14.33 5.12
CA VAL A 91 -1.83 -14.23 5.97
C VAL A 91 -1.71 -12.98 6.85
N LEU A 92 -0.57 -12.83 7.53
CA LEU A 92 -0.29 -11.67 8.37
C LEU A 92 -0.28 -10.36 7.59
N SER A 93 0.31 -10.35 6.38
CA SER A 93 0.28 -9.18 5.50
C SER A 93 -1.12 -8.83 5.05
N GLN A 94 -1.97 -9.83 4.80
CA GLN A 94 -3.35 -9.59 4.40
C GLN A 94 -4.17 -9.03 5.56
N HIS A 95 -3.99 -9.58 6.77
CA HIS A 95 -4.60 -9.05 8.00
C HIS A 95 -4.24 -7.58 8.23
N TRP A 96 -2.94 -7.25 8.16
CA TRP A 96 -2.48 -5.86 8.28
C TRP A 96 -3.15 -4.93 7.26
N LYS A 97 -3.29 -5.37 6.00
CA LYS A 97 -3.95 -4.57 4.95
C LYS A 97 -5.44 -4.39 5.21
N ASN A 98 -6.13 -5.44 5.63
CA ASN A 98 -7.56 -5.42 5.91
C ASN A 98 -7.88 -4.48 7.08
N ASN A 99 -6.98 -4.37 8.07
CA ASN A 99 -7.12 -3.45 9.19
C ASN A 99 -6.63 -2.02 8.89
N GLY A 100 -6.61 -1.64 7.61
CA GLY A 100 -6.23 -0.31 7.19
C GLY A 100 -4.74 -0.01 7.30
N GLY A 101 -3.85 -1.00 7.34
CA GLY A 101 -2.41 -0.75 7.53
C GLY A 101 -1.78 0.19 6.50
N LYS A 102 -2.41 0.35 5.34
CA LYS A 102 -1.95 1.30 4.32
C LYS A 102 -2.46 2.72 4.55
N THR A 103 -3.60 2.91 5.17
CA THR A 103 -4.27 4.20 5.37
C THR A 103 -4.14 4.68 6.80
N ASN A 104 -4.33 3.79 7.77
CA ASN A 104 -4.15 4.02 9.20
C ASN A 104 -3.23 2.93 9.81
N PRO A 105 -1.91 3.09 9.69
CA PRO A 105 -0.96 2.13 10.25
C PRO A 105 -1.04 1.99 11.78
N ARG A 106 -1.45 3.05 12.50
CA ARG A 106 -1.65 3.00 13.96
C ARG A 106 -2.76 2.02 14.34
N LEU A 107 -3.90 2.06 13.64
CA LEU A 107 -5.00 1.12 13.85
C LEU A 107 -4.62 -0.32 13.47
N ALA A 108 -3.86 -0.51 12.39
CA ALA A 108 -3.40 -1.85 12.02
C ALA A 108 -2.41 -2.43 13.05
N ARG A 109 -1.61 -1.58 13.69
CA ARG A 109 -0.70 -1.98 14.78
C ARG A 109 -1.46 -2.39 16.03
N SER A 110 -2.54 -1.69 16.40
CA SER A 110 -3.36 -2.08 17.56
C SER A 110 -4.14 -3.38 17.33
N ASN A 111 -4.39 -3.77 16.07
CA ASN A 111 -5.10 -4.98 15.70
C ASN A 111 -4.16 -6.14 15.35
N MET A 112 -3.44 -6.65 16.36
CA MET A 112 -2.51 -7.78 16.22
C MET A 112 -3.22 -9.06 15.77
N HIS A 113 -2.60 -9.82 14.87
CA HIS A 113 -3.09 -11.15 14.48
C HIS A 113 -2.74 -12.22 15.53
N GLY A 114 -3.64 -13.17 15.78
CA GLY A 114 -3.45 -14.22 16.80
C GLY A 114 -2.23 -15.14 16.60
N ASP A 115 -1.77 -15.32 15.36
CA ASP A 115 -0.52 -16.06 15.06
C ASP A 115 0.77 -15.29 15.46
N CYS A 116 0.67 -14.02 15.86
CA CYS A 116 1.82 -13.28 16.39
C CYS A 116 1.95 -13.55 17.89
N ARG A 117 3.16 -13.89 18.35
CA ARG A 117 3.45 -14.22 19.75
C ARG A 117 3.25 -13.05 20.72
N ASN A 118 3.54 -11.83 20.27
CA ASN A 118 3.49 -10.63 21.07
C ASN A 118 3.43 -9.38 20.18
N GLN A 119 3.09 -8.25 20.81
CA GLN A 119 2.93 -6.96 20.15
C GLN A 119 4.23 -6.45 19.52
N ASP A 120 5.39 -6.72 20.11
CA ASP A 120 6.68 -6.26 19.57
C ASP A 120 7.03 -6.95 18.26
N ASP A 121 6.81 -8.26 18.16
CA ASP A 121 7.01 -8.99 16.93
C ASP A 121 6.02 -8.53 15.85
N TRP A 122 4.77 -8.23 16.22
CA TRP A 122 3.80 -7.62 15.30
C TRP A 122 4.26 -6.24 14.80
N ASN A 123 4.69 -5.37 15.70
CA ASN A 123 5.17 -4.03 15.38
C ASN A 123 6.34 -4.08 14.39
N ARG A 124 7.31 -4.98 14.58
CA ARG A 124 8.45 -5.14 13.65
C ARG A 124 8.02 -5.56 12.24
N ILE A 125 6.99 -6.39 12.13
CA ILE A 125 6.47 -6.79 10.81
C ILE A 125 5.74 -5.62 10.16
N CYS A 126 4.97 -4.86 10.93
CA CYS A 126 4.34 -3.62 10.48
C CYS A 126 5.39 -2.61 9.99
N ASP A 127 6.50 -2.41 10.73
CA ASP A 127 7.62 -1.54 10.33
C ASP A 127 8.16 -1.92 8.95
N TYR A 128 8.32 -3.22 8.68
CA TYR A 128 8.75 -3.71 7.38
C TYR A 128 7.74 -3.39 6.26
N TRP A 129 6.45 -3.57 6.49
CA TRP A 129 5.45 -3.28 5.46
C TRP A 129 5.24 -1.79 5.23
N GLU A 130 5.38 -0.97 6.27
CA GLU A 130 5.37 0.49 6.17
C GLU A 130 6.62 1.00 5.44
N SER A 131 7.81 0.48 5.78
CA SER A 131 9.05 0.86 5.08
C SER A 131 9.05 0.44 3.61
N GLU A 132 8.48 -0.73 3.28
CA GLU A 132 8.26 -1.15 1.89
C GLU A 132 7.28 -0.23 1.14
N LYS A 133 6.24 0.30 1.80
CA LYS A 133 5.34 1.32 1.23
C LYS A 133 6.11 2.60 0.90
N THR A 134 7.10 2.96 1.72
CA THR A 134 7.93 4.16 1.53
C THR A 134 9.19 3.92 0.72
N ARG A 135 9.38 2.74 0.12
CA ARG A 135 10.59 2.42 -0.64
C ARG A 135 10.66 3.26 -1.91
N LYS A 136 11.36 4.39 -1.78
CA LYS A 136 11.73 5.30 -2.87
C LYS A 136 12.76 4.63 -3.78
N ASN A 137 12.74 4.99 -5.06
CA ASN A 137 13.82 4.66 -5.98
C ASN A 137 15.09 5.38 -5.47
N PRO A 138 16.22 4.67 -5.29
CA PRO A 138 17.45 5.25 -4.75
C PRO A 138 18.03 6.36 -5.64
N GLU A 139 17.75 6.37 -6.94
CA GLU A 139 18.24 7.38 -7.88
C GLU A 139 17.36 8.64 -7.89
N THR A 140 16.03 8.46 -7.87
CA THR A 140 15.10 9.60 -8.02
C THR A 140 14.52 10.09 -6.70
N GLN A 141 14.75 9.38 -5.58
CA GLN A 141 14.11 9.60 -4.28
C GLN A 141 12.56 9.68 -4.31
N LEU A 142 11.97 9.27 -5.43
CA LEU A 142 10.54 9.22 -5.66
C LEU A 142 10.04 7.77 -5.58
N PRO A 143 8.78 7.52 -5.22
CA PRO A 143 8.21 6.18 -5.33
C PRO A 143 8.33 5.68 -6.78
N PRO A 144 8.66 4.40 -7.00
CA PRO A 144 8.80 3.86 -8.35
C PRO A 144 7.48 4.02 -9.12
N SER A 145 7.58 4.44 -10.38
CA SER A 145 6.40 4.64 -11.21
C SER A 145 5.67 3.30 -11.45
N PRO A 146 4.35 3.30 -11.62
CA PRO A 146 3.59 2.11 -11.99
C PRO A 146 4.20 1.33 -13.17
N LEU A 147 4.74 2.03 -14.17
CA LEU A 147 5.42 1.41 -15.32
C LEU A 147 6.75 0.76 -14.92
N GLU A 148 7.58 1.44 -14.11
CA GLU A 148 8.83 0.85 -13.58
C GLU A 148 8.57 -0.43 -12.78
N VAL A 149 7.48 -0.44 -12.01
CA VAL A 149 7.08 -1.61 -11.23
C VAL A 149 6.71 -2.76 -12.15
N TYR A 150 5.91 -2.51 -13.20
CA TYR A 150 5.57 -3.52 -14.19
C TYR A 150 6.84 -4.10 -14.85
N TYR A 151 7.75 -3.24 -15.28
CA TYR A 151 9.03 -3.66 -15.88
C TYR A 151 9.83 -4.55 -14.93
N LYS A 152 10.06 -4.12 -13.69
CA LYS A 152 10.84 -4.89 -12.69
C LYS A 152 10.22 -6.26 -12.34
N LEU A 153 8.90 -6.41 -12.52
CA LEU A 153 8.21 -7.68 -12.25
C LEU A 153 8.35 -8.68 -13.39
N HIS A 154 8.38 -8.19 -14.63
CA HIS A 154 8.29 -9.01 -15.83
C HIS A 154 9.60 -9.09 -16.62
N TYR A 155 10.57 -8.26 -16.29
CA TYR A 155 11.91 -8.26 -16.87
C TYR A 155 12.93 -8.79 -15.86
N ASN A 156 13.65 -9.84 -16.25
CA ASN A 156 14.71 -10.41 -15.45
C ASN A 156 16.07 -9.80 -15.86
N ALA A 157 16.52 -8.80 -15.11
CA ALA A 157 17.80 -8.14 -15.37
C ALA A 157 19.01 -9.11 -15.36
N LYS A 158 18.99 -10.16 -14.52
CA LYS A 158 20.09 -11.15 -14.46
C LYS A 158 20.16 -12.05 -15.69
N LYS A 159 19.01 -12.29 -16.32
CA LYS A 159 18.90 -13.13 -17.53
C LYS A 159 18.74 -12.30 -18.81
N ASN A 160 18.79 -10.97 -18.68
CA ASN A 160 18.61 -10.01 -19.77
C ASN A 160 17.38 -10.31 -20.65
N GLY A 161 16.24 -10.62 -20.04
CA GLY A 161 15.09 -11.11 -20.79
C GLY A 161 13.76 -10.99 -20.06
N TRP A 162 12.68 -10.92 -20.84
CA TRP A 162 11.30 -10.96 -20.36
C TRP A 162 10.95 -12.35 -19.82
N LEU A 163 10.06 -12.40 -18.83
CA LEU A 163 9.54 -13.67 -18.30
C LEU A 163 8.83 -14.50 -19.38
N ASN A 164 8.12 -13.83 -20.28
CA ASN A 164 7.50 -14.40 -21.47
C ASN A 164 7.23 -13.28 -22.50
N GLU A 165 6.95 -13.70 -23.73
CA GLU A 165 6.67 -12.80 -24.85
C GLU A 165 5.42 -11.94 -24.63
N ASP A 166 4.38 -12.52 -24.02
CA ASP A 166 3.16 -11.78 -23.68
C ASP A 166 3.45 -10.59 -22.75
N SER A 167 4.35 -10.75 -21.78
CA SER A 167 4.73 -9.66 -20.87
C SER A 167 5.44 -8.53 -21.59
N ARG A 168 6.24 -8.84 -22.62
CA ARG A 168 6.87 -7.83 -23.49
C ARG A 168 5.80 -7.07 -24.27
N ILE A 169 4.90 -7.79 -24.93
CA ILE A 169 3.81 -7.22 -25.73
C ILE A 169 2.91 -6.34 -24.86
N ILE A 170 2.56 -6.79 -23.66
CA ILE A 170 1.76 -6.00 -22.71
C ILE A 170 2.53 -4.74 -22.30
N TYR A 171 3.82 -4.84 -21.98
CA TYR A 171 4.64 -3.67 -21.64
C TYR A 171 4.67 -2.63 -22.77
N ASP A 172 4.93 -3.07 -24.00
CA ASP A 172 4.97 -2.19 -25.18
C ASP A 172 3.62 -1.51 -25.41
N ASN A 173 2.51 -2.23 -25.20
CA ASN A 173 1.18 -1.67 -25.29
C ASN A 173 0.91 -0.64 -24.17
N ILE A 174 1.37 -0.90 -22.94
CA ILE A 174 1.26 0.08 -21.85
C ILE A 174 2.03 1.35 -22.20
N CYS A 175 3.25 1.23 -22.73
CA CYS A 175 4.06 2.37 -23.19
C CYS A 175 3.31 3.20 -24.25
N LYS A 176 2.76 2.55 -25.28
CA LYS A 176 1.97 3.24 -26.33
C LYS A 176 0.76 3.97 -25.76
N HIS A 177 0.04 3.36 -24.82
CA HIS A 177 -1.10 4.00 -24.17
C HIS A 177 -0.69 5.19 -23.30
N LYS A 178 0.44 5.07 -22.58
CA LYS A 178 1.03 6.18 -21.81
C LYS A 178 1.40 7.34 -22.74
N GLU A 179 2.16 7.07 -23.80
CA GLU A 179 2.61 8.06 -24.78
C GLU A 179 1.43 8.80 -25.41
N ALA A 180 0.39 8.07 -25.83
CA ALA A 180 -0.80 8.66 -26.42
C ALA A 180 -1.55 9.59 -25.43
N ALA A 181 -1.64 9.21 -24.15
CA ALA A 181 -2.28 10.03 -23.13
C ALA A 181 -1.43 11.26 -22.77
N MET A 182 -0.11 11.11 -22.67
CA MET A 182 0.81 12.22 -22.44
C MET A 182 0.80 13.22 -23.61
N ALA A 183 0.74 12.73 -24.85
CA ALA A 183 0.63 13.58 -26.03
C ALA A 183 -0.65 14.44 -26.00
N ARG A 184 -1.78 13.89 -25.55
CA ARG A 184 -3.03 14.64 -25.39
C ARG A 184 -2.90 15.77 -24.36
N LEU A 185 -2.33 15.47 -23.20
CA LEU A 185 -2.10 16.46 -22.15
C LEU A 185 -1.17 17.60 -22.64
N ASN A 186 -0.14 17.26 -23.41
CA ASN A 186 0.75 18.25 -24.02
C ASN A 186 0.01 19.12 -25.06
N THR A 187 -0.85 18.54 -25.90
CA THR A 187 -1.66 19.32 -26.86
C THR A 187 -2.68 20.23 -26.17
N GLU A 188 -3.14 19.85 -24.98
CA GLU A 188 -4.04 20.66 -24.14
C GLU A 188 -3.29 21.75 -23.34
N GLY A 189 -1.96 21.87 -23.51
CA GLY A 189 -1.13 22.85 -22.81
C GLY A 189 -1.01 22.58 -21.31
N THR A 190 -1.30 21.35 -20.86
CA THR A 190 -1.29 20.99 -19.44
C THR A 190 0.14 20.73 -18.98
N ILE A 191 0.57 21.40 -17.90
CA ILE A 191 1.86 21.11 -17.25
C ILE A 191 1.74 19.76 -16.53
N VAL A 192 2.41 18.74 -17.06
CA VAL A 192 2.34 17.39 -16.49
C VAL A 192 3.24 17.29 -15.26
N THR A 193 2.62 17.05 -14.11
CA THR A 193 3.33 16.71 -12.88
C THR A 193 3.65 15.22 -12.81
N THR A 194 4.63 14.82 -12.00
CA THR A 194 4.97 13.40 -11.77
C THR A 194 3.78 12.59 -11.24
N ALA A 195 2.93 13.20 -10.40
CA ALA A 195 1.72 12.54 -9.89
C ALA A 195 0.71 12.23 -11.02
N MET A 196 0.57 13.15 -11.98
CA MET A 196 -0.27 12.97 -13.16
C MET A 196 0.31 11.91 -14.10
N GLU A 197 1.63 11.89 -14.30
CA GLU A 197 2.30 10.86 -15.09
C GLU A 197 2.05 9.46 -14.49
N HIS A 198 2.18 9.32 -13.16
CA HIS A 198 1.85 8.06 -12.48
C HIS A 198 0.38 7.66 -12.64
N ASP A 199 -0.54 8.63 -12.72
CA ASP A 199 -1.96 8.34 -12.95
C ASP A 199 -2.24 7.89 -14.39
N VAL A 200 -1.59 8.54 -15.36
CA VAL A 200 -1.62 8.14 -16.77
C VAL A 200 -1.10 6.70 -16.94
N GLU A 201 0.02 6.36 -16.29
CA GLU A 201 0.55 4.99 -16.30
C GLU A 201 -0.45 3.98 -15.70
N ARG A 202 -1.10 4.31 -14.58
CA ARG A 202 -2.14 3.44 -13.99
C ARG A 202 -3.29 3.21 -14.95
N LYS A 203 -3.77 4.27 -15.61
CA LYS A 203 -4.86 4.18 -16.60
C LYS A 203 -4.44 3.34 -17.81
N ALA A 204 -3.23 3.51 -18.31
CA ALA A 204 -2.66 2.71 -19.39
C ALA A 204 -2.59 1.22 -19.02
N ILE A 205 -2.05 0.90 -17.84
CA ILE A 205 -1.96 -0.48 -17.32
C ILE A 205 -3.36 -1.10 -17.20
N LYS A 206 -4.32 -0.38 -16.60
CA LYS A 206 -5.71 -0.86 -16.48
C LYS A 206 -6.33 -1.11 -17.86
N SER A 207 -6.11 -0.21 -18.82
CA SER A 207 -6.67 -0.32 -20.18
C SER A 207 -6.14 -1.54 -20.93
N VAL A 208 -4.83 -1.78 -20.86
CA VAL A 208 -4.16 -2.88 -21.58
C VAL A 208 -4.42 -4.23 -20.91
N CYS A 209 -4.29 -4.29 -19.58
CA CYS A 209 -4.45 -5.54 -18.82
C CYS A 209 -5.92 -5.91 -18.56
N GLY A 210 -6.86 -4.97 -18.70
CA GLY A 210 -8.28 -5.17 -18.39
C GLY A 210 -9.09 -5.94 -19.44
N ARG A 211 -8.58 -6.16 -20.66
CA ARG A 211 -9.33 -6.83 -21.75
C ARG A 211 -9.45 -8.36 -21.64
N ALA A 212 -8.75 -9.00 -20.70
CA ALA A 212 -8.98 -10.40 -20.39
C ALA A 212 -10.11 -10.51 -19.35
N LYS A 213 -11.35 -10.79 -19.79
CA LYS A 213 -12.56 -10.90 -18.93
C LYS A 213 -12.39 -11.84 -17.72
N THR A 214 -11.47 -12.80 -17.77
CA THR A 214 -11.12 -13.70 -16.67
C THR A 214 -10.30 -13.02 -15.55
N ILE A 215 -9.66 -11.89 -15.85
CA ILE A 215 -8.89 -11.06 -14.90
C ILE A 215 -9.82 -10.02 -14.26
N GLN A 216 -10.85 -9.55 -14.96
CA GLN A 216 -11.73 -8.49 -14.46
C GLN A 216 -12.63 -8.95 -13.30
N SER A 217 -13.28 -10.12 -13.40
CA SER A 217 -14.08 -10.69 -12.31
C SER A 217 -13.21 -10.99 -11.08
N ALA A 218 -12.01 -11.47 -11.32
CA ALA A 218 -11.03 -11.80 -10.30
C ALA A 218 -10.50 -10.53 -9.57
N TRP A 219 -10.40 -9.38 -10.24
CA TRP A 219 -9.97 -8.12 -9.63
C TRP A 219 -11.07 -7.40 -8.85
N GLU A 220 -12.33 -7.50 -9.30
CA GLU A 220 -13.52 -6.96 -8.62
C GLU A 220 -13.91 -7.81 -7.39
N VAL A 221 -13.73 -9.14 -7.44
CA VAL A 221 -14.09 -10.06 -6.33
C VAL A 221 -12.88 -10.45 -5.45
N GLY A 222 -11.71 -9.82 -5.66
CA GLY A 222 -10.53 -10.01 -4.80
C GLY A 222 -9.74 -11.31 -5.00
N VAL A 223 -9.97 -12.05 -6.09
CA VAL A 223 -9.30 -13.32 -6.43
C VAL A 223 -8.60 -13.27 -7.80
N GLY A 224 -7.91 -12.18 -8.13
CA GLY A 224 -7.07 -11.98 -9.33
C GLY A 224 -5.91 -12.97 -9.48
N PRO A 225 -5.45 -13.30 -10.71
CA PRO A 225 -4.35 -14.23 -10.93
C PRO A 225 -3.10 -13.75 -10.21
N VAL A 226 -2.40 -14.71 -9.61
CA VAL A 226 -1.35 -14.59 -8.59
C VAL A 226 -0.35 -13.45 -8.86
N LEU A 227 -0.69 -12.24 -8.42
CA LEU A 227 0.28 -11.21 -8.10
C LEU A 227 1.13 -11.74 -6.95
N ARG A 228 2.46 -11.67 -7.07
CA ARG A 228 3.33 -11.96 -5.92
C ARG A 228 2.94 -10.98 -4.81
N LYS A 229 2.72 -11.50 -3.60
CA LYS A 229 2.26 -10.83 -2.35
C LYS A 229 2.85 -9.44 -2.00
N LYS A 230 3.89 -8.98 -2.71
CA LYS A 230 4.59 -7.70 -2.51
C LYS A 230 3.82 -6.49 -3.09
N ASP A 231 2.82 -6.69 -3.95
CA ASP A 231 2.27 -5.60 -4.77
C ASP A 231 0.90 -5.03 -4.31
N ASN A 232 0.42 -5.38 -3.12
CA ASN A 232 -0.88 -4.87 -2.64
C ASN A 232 -0.88 -3.36 -2.33
N TRP A 233 0.26 -2.66 -2.24
CA TRP A 233 0.31 -1.24 -1.87
C TRP A 233 -0.43 -0.32 -2.88
N MET A 234 -0.56 -0.75 -4.14
CA MET A 234 -1.32 -0.04 -5.17
C MET A 234 -2.84 0.04 -4.91
N LYS A 235 -3.44 -0.89 -4.16
CA LYS A 235 -4.89 -0.84 -3.84
C LYS A 235 -5.27 0.34 -2.95
N SER A 236 -4.40 0.79 -2.04
CA SER A 236 -4.76 1.86 -1.10
C SER A 236 -4.53 3.26 -1.64
N ALA A 237 -3.73 3.41 -2.72
CA ALA A 237 -3.72 4.65 -3.49
C ALA A 237 -5.02 4.81 -4.31
N VAL A 238 -5.65 3.70 -4.73
CA VAL A 238 -6.95 3.71 -5.42
C VAL A 238 -8.09 4.05 -4.46
N GLU A 239 -8.12 3.46 -3.25
CA GLU A 239 -9.14 3.77 -2.24
C GLU A 239 -8.96 5.15 -1.59
N SER A 240 -7.71 5.65 -1.47
CA SER A 240 -7.44 7.05 -1.09
C SER A 240 -7.87 7.96 -2.22
N SER A 241 -7.40 7.75 -3.45
CA SER A 241 -7.71 8.62 -4.58
C SER A 241 -9.19 8.61 -4.98
N GLN A 242 -9.95 7.54 -4.73
CA GLN A 242 -11.41 7.54 -4.88
C GLN A 242 -12.09 8.30 -3.74
N ARG A 243 -11.64 8.17 -2.49
CA ARG A 243 -12.16 8.98 -1.38
C ARG A 243 -11.84 10.45 -1.55
N ASP A 244 -10.58 10.77 -1.86
CA ASP A 244 -10.10 12.12 -2.13
C ASP A 244 -10.82 12.73 -3.35
N SER A 245 -11.24 11.91 -4.33
CA SER A 245 -12.06 12.35 -5.47
C SER A 245 -13.50 12.66 -5.07
N THR A 246 -14.13 11.81 -4.24
CA THR A 246 -15.51 12.03 -3.77
C THR A 246 -15.56 13.21 -2.78
N GLU A 247 -14.62 13.29 -1.86
CA GLU A 247 -14.51 14.36 -0.87
C GLU A 247 -14.17 15.71 -1.55
N ASN A 248 -13.37 15.73 -2.62
CA ASN A 248 -13.18 16.93 -3.45
C ASN A 248 -14.41 17.28 -4.31
N GLU A 249 -15.24 16.31 -4.71
CA GLU A 249 -16.50 16.57 -5.41
C GLU A 249 -17.52 17.18 -4.45
N ASP A 250 -17.64 16.63 -3.24
CA ASP A 250 -18.53 17.12 -2.18
C ASP A 250 -18.12 18.53 -1.73
N LEU A 251 -16.83 18.78 -1.50
CA LEU A 251 -16.32 20.13 -1.20
C LEU A 251 -16.55 21.12 -2.36
N ARG A 252 -16.46 20.67 -3.61
CA ARG A 252 -16.82 21.52 -4.76
C ARG A 252 -18.30 21.87 -4.75
N ASN A 253 -19.17 20.92 -4.47
CA ASN A 253 -20.61 21.15 -4.37
C ASN A 253 -20.93 22.13 -3.23
N GLU A 254 -20.33 21.96 -2.05
CA GLU A 254 -20.50 22.86 -0.90
C GLU A 254 -20.00 24.29 -1.18
N VAL A 255 -18.84 24.44 -1.83
CA VAL A 255 -18.35 25.76 -2.29
C VAL A 255 -19.29 26.40 -3.31
N THR A 256 -19.97 25.59 -4.12
CA THR A 256 -20.94 26.10 -5.11
C THR A 256 -22.21 26.58 -4.43
N GLU A 257 -22.69 25.86 -3.41
CA GLU A 257 -23.84 26.23 -2.59
C GLU A 257 -23.56 27.51 -1.78
N LEU A 258 -22.42 27.57 -1.07
CA LEU A 258 -22.02 28.76 -0.32
C LEU A 258 -21.84 30.01 -1.20
N LYS A 259 -21.39 29.86 -2.44
CA LYS A 259 -21.32 30.97 -3.39
C LYS A 259 -22.70 31.50 -3.79
N GLU A 260 -23.67 30.61 -3.96
CA GLU A 260 -25.04 31.00 -4.27
C GLU A 260 -25.71 31.66 -3.05
N GLU A 261 -25.49 31.15 -1.84
CA GLU A 261 -25.95 31.79 -0.61
C GLU A 261 -25.34 33.18 -0.40
N LEU A 262 -24.04 33.33 -0.65
CA LEU A 262 -23.35 34.62 -0.57
C LEU A 262 -23.95 35.62 -1.57
N LYS A 263 -24.22 35.17 -2.80
CA LYS A 263 -24.86 35.97 -3.84
C LYS A 263 -26.26 36.42 -3.42
N GLN A 264 -27.09 35.51 -2.91
CA GLN A 264 -28.44 35.83 -2.42
C GLN A 264 -28.41 36.78 -1.23
N SER A 265 -27.45 36.61 -0.31
CA SER A 265 -27.24 37.51 0.81
C SER A 265 -26.83 38.91 0.33
N ASN A 266 -25.94 39.00 -0.67
CA ASN A 266 -25.51 40.28 -1.24
C ASN A 266 -26.67 40.99 -1.98
N GLU A 267 -27.46 40.27 -2.76
CA GLU A 267 -28.67 40.82 -3.40
C GLU A 267 -29.72 41.28 -2.38
N LYS A 268 -29.77 40.64 -1.20
CA LYS A 268 -30.65 41.07 -0.10
C LYS A 268 -30.09 42.34 0.56
N TYR A 269 -28.77 42.41 0.76
CA TYR A 269 -28.09 43.59 1.28
C TYR A 269 -28.27 44.79 0.35
N GLU A 270 -28.10 44.63 -0.96
CA GLU A 270 -28.33 45.68 -1.96
C GLU A 270 -29.78 46.18 -1.92
N ARG A 271 -30.77 45.27 -1.89
CA ARG A 271 -32.19 45.66 -1.77
C ARG A 271 -32.51 46.42 -0.49
N VAL A 272 -31.90 46.03 0.64
CA VAL A 272 -32.05 46.76 1.91
C VAL A 272 -31.36 48.13 1.84
N THR A 273 -30.19 48.20 1.20
CA THR A 273 -29.44 49.45 1.01
C THR A 273 -30.20 50.42 0.11
N GLU A 274 -30.72 49.98 -1.04
CA GLU A 274 -31.57 50.78 -1.92
C GLU A 274 -32.84 51.28 -1.20
N PHE A 275 -33.46 50.43 -0.38
CA PHE A 275 -34.61 50.82 0.43
C PHE A 275 -34.24 51.91 1.45
N LEU A 276 -33.08 51.78 2.11
CA LEU A 276 -32.59 52.76 3.08
C LEU A 276 -32.22 54.08 2.38
N SER A 277 -31.47 54.06 1.27
CA SER A 277 -31.12 55.27 0.52
C SER A 277 -32.36 55.99 -0.05
N ARG A 278 -33.42 55.25 -0.40
CA ARG A 278 -34.70 55.83 -0.86
C ARG A 278 -35.55 56.41 0.26
N LYS A 279 -35.48 55.84 1.47
CA LYS A 279 -36.28 56.27 2.64
C LYS A 279 -35.57 57.32 3.50
N TYR A 280 -34.24 57.32 3.49
CA TYR A 280 -33.35 58.20 4.24
C TYR A 280 -32.18 58.64 3.34
N PRO A 281 -32.35 59.71 2.55
CA PRO A 281 -31.35 60.16 1.56
C PRO A 281 -29.98 60.53 2.16
N ASP A 282 -29.94 60.87 3.45
CA ASP A 282 -28.72 61.30 4.14
C ASP A 282 -27.89 60.11 4.69
N PHE A 283 -28.36 58.87 4.53
CA PHE A 283 -27.76 57.67 5.14
C PHE A 283 -26.36 57.32 4.60
N GLU A 284 -26.06 57.62 3.33
CA GLU A 284 -24.75 57.34 2.73
C GLU A 284 -23.62 58.26 3.23
N SER A 285 -23.96 59.40 3.83
CA SER A 285 -22.96 60.35 4.38
C SER A 285 -22.22 59.83 5.61
N THR A 286 -22.81 58.86 6.33
CA THR A 286 -22.24 58.28 7.56
C THR A 286 -21.30 57.10 7.32
N ILE A 287 -21.29 56.47 6.13
CA ILE A 287 -20.47 55.28 5.86
C ILE A 287 -19.11 55.65 5.21
N SER A 288 -19.01 56.80 4.53
CA SER A 288 -17.79 57.23 3.81
C SER A 288 -16.70 57.93 4.65
N THR A 289 -16.76 57.90 5.99
CA THR A 289 -15.80 58.67 6.83
C THR A 289 -14.67 57.87 7.48
N ASN A 290 -14.55 56.56 7.26
CA ASN A 290 -13.54 55.75 7.97
C ASN A 290 -12.45 55.10 7.10
N ASP A 291 -12.25 55.53 5.86
CA ASP A 291 -11.16 55.01 5.00
C ASP A 291 -10.40 56.14 4.30
N ALA A 292 -9.58 56.91 5.04
CA ALA A 292 -8.41 57.61 4.50
C ALA A 292 -7.51 58.22 5.60
N GLY A 293 -6.27 57.73 5.71
CA GLY A 293 -5.12 58.38 6.37
C GLY A 293 -4.81 57.79 7.76
N GLU A 294 -3.58 57.46 8.13
CA GLU A 294 -2.28 57.65 7.51
C GLU A 294 -1.28 56.74 8.25
N ASP A 295 -0.27 56.32 7.51
CA ASP A 295 0.85 55.47 7.88
C ASP A 295 1.86 56.21 8.81
N ASP A 296 2.52 55.42 9.65
CA ASP A 296 3.83 55.60 10.30
C ASP A 296 4.20 56.84 11.16
N GLY A 297 4.74 56.54 12.36
CA GLY A 297 5.95 57.25 12.85
C GLY A 297 6.07 57.61 14.34
N LEU A 298 6.75 56.72 15.09
CA LEU A 298 7.79 57.00 16.11
C LEU A 298 7.45 57.52 17.54
N ASN A 299 8.20 56.88 18.46
CA ASN A 299 8.57 57.20 19.86
C ASN A 299 7.72 56.47 20.91
N GLY A 300 8.24 55.66 21.83
CA GLY A 300 9.61 55.43 22.29
C GLY A 300 9.59 55.29 23.82
N LEU A 301 10.33 54.30 24.32
CA LEU A 301 10.86 54.17 25.70
C LEU A 301 9.93 53.77 26.86
N HIS A 302 10.24 52.58 27.41
CA HIS A 302 10.59 52.22 28.80
C HIS A 302 9.91 50.92 29.22
N ASN A 303 10.66 49.81 29.23
CA ASN A 303 11.43 49.24 30.34
C ASN A 303 10.61 48.83 31.56
N GLU A 304 10.70 47.52 31.83
CA GLU A 304 10.78 46.86 33.14
C GLU A 304 9.74 47.22 34.21
N SER A 305 8.97 46.25 34.67
CA SER A 305 9.37 45.37 35.78
C SER A 305 8.15 44.64 36.39
N ASP A 306 8.45 43.48 36.94
CA ASP A 306 7.63 42.63 37.81
C ASP A 306 6.74 43.40 38.80
N ASN A 307 5.52 42.90 39.06
CA ASN A 307 5.25 42.11 40.27
C ASN A 307 3.77 41.70 40.42
N THR A 308 3.58 40.42 40.78
CA THR A 308 2.66 39.83 41.80
C THR A 308 1.28 40.46 42.06
N ILE A 309 0.21 39.68 42.23
CA ILE A 309 0.02 38.53 43.15
C ILE A 309 -0.74 37.40 42.46
#